data_AF-A0A200HYS3-F1
#
_entry.id   AF-A0A200HYS3-F1
#
_cell.length_a   1.000
_cell.length_b   1.000
_cell.length_c   1.000
_cell.angle_alpha   90.00
_cell.angle_beta   90.00
_cell.angle_gamma   90.00
#
_symmetry.space_group_name_H-M   'P 1'
#
loop_
_entity.id
_entity.type
_entity.pdbx_description
1 polymer ?
#
loop_
_entity_poly.entity_id
_entity_poly.type
_entity_poly.pdbx_seq_one_letter_code
_entity_poly.pdbx_strand_id
1 'polypeptide(L)'
;MWQYKTENPTNWFDLLSQALINIPTKEYRENYQPPMTVALVEKIFITANYDRVATRGQFVTKDNWQRNDLSRHWNNIRFLQHDYPLMTKLRNFLVYLIWMTKLHIRRIK
;
A
#
# COMPACT_ATOMS: atom_id res chain seq x y z
N MET A 1 -4.18 12.88 1.51
CA MET A 1 -4.69 12.25 2.75
C MET A 1 -5.23 13.28 3.74
N TRP A 2 -4.51 14.36 4.08
CA TRP A 2 -5.02 15.38 5.02
C TRP A 2 -6.37 15.98 4.58
N GLN A 3 -6.47 16.42 3.32
CA GLN A 3 -7.74 16.91 2.75
C GLN A 3 -8.89 15.88 2.90
N TYR A 4 -8.65 14.61 2.54
CA TYR A 4 -9.65 13.55 2.68
C TYR A 4 -10.10 13.32 4.13
N LYS A 5 -9.19 13.46 5.10
CA LYS A 5 -9.53 13.40 6.53
C LYS A 5 -10.42 14.55 6.95
N THR A 6 -10.16 15.76 6.46
CA THR A 6 -10.99 16.94 6.72
C THR A 6 -12.39 16.78 6.15
N GLU A 7 -12.51 16.20 4.94
CA GLU A 7 -13.79 15.93 4.28
C GLU A 7 -14.55 14.74 4.89
N ASN A 8 -13.86 13.76 5.48
CA ASN A 8 -14.43 12.50 5.99
C ASN A 8 -13.95 12.22 7.45
N PRO A 9 -14.30 13.09 8.43
CA PRO A 9 -13.66 13.09 9.74
C PRO A 9 -13.86 11.81 10.56
N THR A 10 -14.99 11.12 10.37
CA THR A 10 -15.37 9.94 11.17
C THR A 10 -14.95 8.60 10.57
N ASN A 11 -14.75 8.52 9.26
CA ASN A 11 -14.53 7.25 8.53
C ASN A 11 -13.37 7.31 7.52
N TRP A 12 -12.50 8.33 7.60
CA TRP A 12 -11.36 8.47 6.69
C TRP A 12 -10.47 7.22 6.58
N PHE A 13 -10.42 6.42 7.65
CA PHE A 13 -9.60 5.21 7.72
C PHE A 13 -10.12 4.11 6.80
N ASP A 14 -11.41 4.08 6.46
CA ASP A 14 -11.99 3.07 5.56
C ASP A 14 -11.35 3.11 4.17
N LEU A 15 -10.78 4.27 3.77
CA LEU A 15 -9.98 4.41 2.56
C LEU A 15 -8.80 3.43 2.49
N LEU A 16 -8.24 3.07 3.65
CA LEU A 16 -7.12 2.13 3.77
C LEU A 16 -7.60 0.67 3.78
N SER A 17 -8.90 0.42 3.96
CA SER A 17 -9.43 -0.94 3.99
C SER A 17 -9.23 -1.59 2.62
N GLN A 18 -8.66 -2.79 2.60
CA GLN A 18 -8.31 -3.51 1.37
C GLN A 18 -7.35 -2.72 0.45
N ALA A 19 -6.63 -1.73 0.97
CA ALA A 19 -5.56 -1.06 0.23
C ALA A 19 -4.32 -1.95 0.15
N LEU A 20 -3.52 -1.75 -0.90
CA LEU A 20 -2.16 -2.29 -0.98
C LEU A 20 -1.19 -1.30 -0.35
N ILE A 21 -0.36 -1.73 0.60
CA ILE A 21 0.58 -0.88 1.34
C ILE A 21 1.99 -1.47 1.28
N ASN A 22 3.00 -0.60 1.19
CA ASN A 22 4.39 -1.00 1.34
C ASN A 22 4.73 -1.24 2.81
N ILE A 23 5.22 -2.44 3.13
CA ILE A 23 5.66 -2.81 4.46
C ILE A 23 7.12 -3.29 4.45
N PRO A 24 7.89 -3.04 5.52
CA PRO A 24 9.23 -3.57 5.64
C PRO A 24 9.18 -5.08 5.93
N THR A 25 10.09 -5.83 5.33
CA THR A 25 10.28 -7.28 5.60
C THR A 25 11.36 -7.54 6.66
N LYS A 26 12.06 -6.49 7.09
CA LYS A 26 13.08 -6.50 8.14
C LYS A 26 12.93 -5.24 8.98
N GLU A 27 13.47 -5.26 10.19
CA GLU A 27 13.48 -4.09 11.05
C GLU A 27 14.23 -2.91 10.42
N TYR A 28 13.74 -1.70 10.69
CA TYR A 28 14.49 -0.48 10.40
C TYR A 28 15.74 -0.45 11.28
N ARG A 29 16.87 -0.08 10.68
CA ARG A 29 18.13 0.17 11.38
C ARG A 29 18.63 1.55 10.98
N GLU A 30 19.50 2.11 11.80
CA GLU A 30 20.12 3.41 11.52
C GLU A 30 20.78 3.38 10.12
N ASN A 31 20.48 4.39 9.30
CA ASN A 31 20.98 4.53 7.93
C ASN A 31 20.69 3.34 6.98
N TYR A 32 19.71 2.50 7.32
CA TYR A 32 19.35 1.33 6.52
C TYR A 32 17.85 1.33 6.17
N GLN A 33 17.56 1.39 4.87
CA GLN A 33 16.22 1.11 4.36
C GLN A 33 16.03 -0.41 4.27
N PRO A 34 15.11 -1.01 5.06
CA PRO A 34 14.84 -2.43 4.97
C PRO A 34 14.25 -2.79 3.60
N PRO A 35 14.39 -4.04 3.14
CA PRO A 35 13.72 -4.49 1.94
C PRO A 35 12.21 -4.42 2.16
N MET A 36 11.52 -3.81 1.21
CA MET A 36 10.07 -3.62 1.30
C MET A 36 9.31 -4.69 0.50
N THR A 37 8.04 -4.87 0.83
CA THR A 37 7.08 -5.68 0.07
C THR A 37 5.71 -5.03 0.09
N VAL A 38 4.78 -5.53 -0.73
CA VAL A 38 3.40 -5.03 -0.82
C VAL A 38 2.45 -5.99 -0.11
N ALA A 39 1.70 -5.48 0.86
CA ALA A 39 0.69 -6.24 1.60
C ALA A 39 -0.71 -5.66 1.43
N LEU A 40 -1.73 -6.50 1.62
CA LEU A 40 -3.13 -6.07 1.67
C LEU A 40 -3.49 -5.70 3.11
N VAL A 41 -4.12 -4.55 3.28
CA VAL A 41 -4.68 -4.14 4.58
C VAL A 41 -5.99 -4.88 4.83
N GLU A 42 -6.00 -5.78 5.81
CA GLU A 42 -7.20 -6.53 6.20
C GLU A 42 -7.99 -5.86 7.31
N LYS A 43 -7.30 -5.25 8.29
CA LYS A 43 -7.89 -4.60 9.46
C LYS A 43 -7.12 -3.33 9.80
N ILE A 44 -7.81 -2.36 10.36
CA ILE A 44 -7.24 -1.06 10.74
C ILE A 44 -7.54 -0.84 12.21
N PHE A 45 -6.53 -0.40 12.95
CA PHE A 45 -6.63 -0.04 14.35
C PHE A 45 -6.18 1.40 14.50
N ILE A 46 -6.95 2.19 15.23
CA ILE A 46 -6.68 3.61 15.45
C ILE A 46 -6.44 3.81 16.93
N THR A 47 -5.28 4.39 17.27
CA THR A 47 -4.97 4.82 18.63
C THR A 47 -4.90 6.34 18.67
N ALA A 48 -5.48 6.94 19.71
CA ALA A 48 -5.40 8.38 19.95
C ALA A 48 -4.04 8.80 20.53
N ASN A 49 -3.32 7.86 21.15
CA ASN A 49 -2.03 8.09 21.80
C ASN A 49 -0.93 7.50 20.91
N TYR A 50 -0.21 8.36 20.17
CA TYR A 50 0.94 7.95 19.38
C TYR A 50 2.13 8.88 19.64
N ASP A 51 3.14 8.37 20.35
CA ASP A 51 4.36 9.08 20.69
C ASP A 51 5.36 9.07 19.53
N ARG A 52 5.19 10.02 18.62
CA ARG A 52 6.17 10.49 17.60
C ARG A 52 6.54 9.56 16.43
N VAL A 53 6.72 10.25 15.30
CA VAL A 53 7.15 9.82 13.95
C VAL A 53 6.18 8.87 13.24
N ALA A 54 5.23 9.46 12.50
CA ALA A 54 4.50 8.74 11.47
C ALA A 54 5.43 8.50 10.28
N THR A 55 5.77 7.24 9.99
CA THR A 55 6.41 6.88 8.72
C THR A 55 5.44 7.15 7.58
N ARG A 56 5.88 7.90 6.56
CA ARG A 56 5.10 8.13 5.33
C ARG A 56 5.01 6.83 4.54
N GLY A 57 3.99 6.02 4.85
CA GLY A 57 3.67 4.82 4.09
C GLY A 57 3.06 5.16 2.74
N GLN A 58 3.54 4.51 1.68
CA GLN A 58 2.89 4.52 0.37
C GLN A 58 1.82 3.44 0.34
N PHE A 59 0.61 3.80 -0.09
CA PHE A 59 -0.49 2.86 -0.25
C PHE A 59 -1.30 3.19 -1.52
N VAL A 60 -1.90 2.16 -2.11
CA VAL A 60 -2.81 2.25 -3.24
C VAL A 60 -4.17 1.73 -2.78
N THR A 61 -5.19 2.58 -2.86
CA THR A 61 -6.54 2.28 -2.39
C THR A 61 -7.21 1.18 -3.22
N LYS A 62 -8.15 0.46 -2.62
CA LYS A 62 -8.94 -0.59 -3.26
C LYS A 62 -9.45 -0.18 -4.65
N ASP A 63 -10.06 0.99 -4.74
CA ASP A 63 -10.65 1.49 -5.98
C ASP A 63 -9.65 1.76 -7.10
N ASN A 64 -8.36 1.88 -6.78
CA ASN A 64 -7.30 2.08 -7.76
C ASN A 64 -6.69 0.76 -8.23
N TRP A 65 -6.39 -0.17 -7.31
CA TRP A 65 -5.69 -1.40 -7.67
C TRP A 65 -6.62 -2.53 -8.13
N GLN A 66 -7.92 -2.45 -7.85
CA GLN A 66 -8.88 -3.46 -8.32
C GLN A 66 -9.48 -3.15 -9.70
N ARG A 67 -9.33 -1.94 -10.26
CA ARG A 67 -9.89 -1.61 -11.59
C ARG A 67 -9.19 -2.37 -12.72
N ASN A 68 -9.87 -2.64 -13.82
CA ASN A 68 -9.32 -3.37 -14.98
C ASN A 68 -8.51 -2.48 -15.95
N ASP A 69 -7.94 -1.36 -15.47
CA ASP A 69 -7.22 -0.39 -16.31
C ASP A 69 -5.70 -0.58 -16.17
N LEU A 70 -5.08 -1.07 -17.24
CA LEU A 70 -3.64 -1.34 -17.33
C LEU A 70 -2.78 -0.09 -17.12
N SER A 71 -3.22 1.08 -17.61
CA SER A 71 -2.48 2.35 -17.44
C SER A 71 -2.43 2.74 -15.96
N ARG A 72 -3.56 2.61 -15.25
CA ARG A 72 -3.61 2.82 -13.81
C ARG A 72 -2.77 1.83 -13.04
N HIS A 73 -2.78 0.55 -13.40
CA HIS A 73 -1.91 -0.44 -12.74
C HIS A 73 -0.44 -0.07 -12.88
N TRP A 74 -0.01 0.41 -14.06
CA TRP A 74 1.35 0.89 -14.25
C TRP A 74 1.68 2.08 -13.34
N ASN A 75 0.76 3.05 -13.21
CA ASN A 75 0.95 4.19 -12.32
C ASN A 75 0.99 3.77 -10.84
N ASN A 76 0.13 2.84 -10.43
CA ASN A 76 0.10 2.31 -9.07
C ASN A 76 1.41 1.59 -8.70
N ILE A 77 1.92 0.75 -9.62
CA ILE A 77 3.19 0.04 -9.44
C ILE A 77 4.35 1.04 -9.33
N ARG A 78 4.42 2.02 -10.25
CA ARG A 78 5.46 3.06 -10.22
C ARG A 78 5.42 3.84 -8.92
N PHE A 79 4.22 4.18 -8.45
CA PHE A 79 4.02 4.85 -7.17
C PHE A 79 4.51 4.02 -5.99
N LEU A 80 4.15 2.73 -5.92
CA LEU A 80 4.60 1.82 -4.85
C LEU A 80 6.11 1.49 -4.89
N GLN A 81 6.82 1.86 -5.96
CA GLN A 81 8.21 1.50 -6.16
C GLN A 81 9.17 2.68 -6.14
N HIS A 82 8.65 3.91 -6.20
CA HIS A 82 9.39 5.12 -6.52
C HIS A 82 10.69 5.25 -5.69
N ASP A 83 10.60 5.04 -4.38
CA ASP A 83 11.67 5.32 -3.42
C ASP A 83 12.63 4.15 -3.18
N TYR A 84 12.58 3.09 -3.99
CA TYR A 84 13.30 1.85 -3.72
C TYR A 84 14.39 1.50 -4.74
N PRO A 85 15.45 0.78 -4.32
CA PRO A 85 16.45 0.23 -5.21
C PRO A 85 15.88 -0.89 -6.09
N LEU A 86 16.56 -1.19 -7.21
CA LEU A 86 16.07 -2.07 -8.27
C LEU A 86 15.56 -3.45 -7.78
N MET A 87 16.28 -4.08 -6.85
CA MET A 87 15.88 -5.40 -6.31
C MET A 87 14.55 -5.35 -5.54
N THR A 88 14.33 -4.29 -4.77
CA THR A 88 13.06 -4.06 -4.07
C THR A 88 11.95 -3.70 -5.05
N LYS A 89 12.26 -2.94 -6.12
CA LYS A 89 11.31 -2.65 -7.21
C LYS A 89 10.82 -3.95 -7.87
N LEU A 90 11.73 -4.83 -8.26
CA LEU A 90 11.38 -6.12 -8.86
C LEU A 90 10.52 -6.99 -7.93
N ARG A 91 10.88 -7.06 -6.64
CA ARG A 91 10.07 -7.77 -5.63
C ARG A 91 8.66 -7.20 -5.53
N ASN A 92 8.54 -5.88 -5.38
CA ASN A 92 7.24 -5.21 -5.26
C ASN A 92 6.39 -5.42 -6.52
N PHE A 93 7.01 -5.43 -7.70
CA PHE A 93 6.33 -5.71 -8.96
C PHE A 93 5.69 -7.09 -8.95
N LEU A 94 6.47 -8.14 -8.64
CA LEU A 94 5.99 -9.52 -8.60
C LEU A 94 4.85 -9.69 -7.58
N VAL A 95 5.00 -9.12 -6.38
CA VAL A 95 3.97 -9.22 -5.34
C VAL A 95 2.69 -8.49 -5.74
N TYR A 96 2.81 -7.32 -6.38
CA TYR A 96 1.64 -6.61 -6.92
C TYR A 96 0.93 -7.43 -8.01
N LEU A 97 1.67 -8.08 -8.91
CA LEU A 97 1.08 -8.99 -9.91
C LEU A 97 0.32 -10.15 -9.24
N ILE A 98 0.86 -10.75 -8.18
CA ILE A 98 0.18 -11.81 -7.41
C ILE A 98 -1.14 -11.30 -6.82
N TRP A 99 -1.18 -10.07 -6.32
CA TRP A 99 -2.42 -9.49 -5.83
C TRP A 99 -3.44 -9.28 -6.95
N MET A 100 -3.02 -8.80 -8.13
CA MET A 100 -3.91 -8.70 -9.29
C MET A 100 -4.48 -10.05 -9.72
N THR A 101 -3.67 -11.12 -9.73
CA THR A 101 -4.16 -12.46 -10.09
C THR A 101 -5.08 -13.03 -9.02
N LYS A 102 -4.76 -12.86 -7.73
CA LYS A 102 -5.65 -13.28 -6.63
C LYS A 102 -7.01 -12.59 -6.67
N LEU A 103 -7.07 -11.31 -7.04
CA LEU A 103 -8.36 -10.64 -7.27
C LEU A 103 -9.14 -11.28 -8.40
N HIS A 104 -8.48 -11.56 -9.52
CA HIS A 104 -9.12 -12.15 -10.68
C HIS A 104 -9.78 -13.48 -10.29
N ILE A 105 -9.08 -14.31 -9.51
CA ILE A 105 -9.61 -15.57 -8.96
C ILE A 105 -10.79 -15.31 -8.00
N ARG A 106 -10.70 -14.31 -7.12
CA ARG A 106 -11.79 -13.94 -6.19
C ARG A 106 -13.04 -13.37 -6.88
N ARG A 107 -12.94 -12.88 -8.12
CA ARG A 107 -14.07 -12.37 -8.90
C ARG A 107 -14.81 -13.44 -9.70
N ILE A 108 -14.15 -14.56 -9.98
CA ILE A 108 -14.71 -15.69 -10.74
C ILE A 108 -15.51 -16.63 -9.83
N LYS A 109 -15.18 -16.64 -8.52
CA LYS A 109 -15.97 -17.31 -7.48
C LYS A 109 -17.12 -16.42 -7.00
#